data_AF-A0A6J5ZTM0-F1
#
_entry.id   AF-A0A6J5ZTM0-F1
#
_cell.length_a   1.000
_cell.length_b   1.000
_cell.length_c   1.000
_cell.angle_alpha   90.00
_cell.angle_beta   90.00
_cell.angle_gamma   90.00
#
_symmetry.space_group_name_H-M   'P 1'
#
loop_
_entity.id
_entity.type
_entity.pdbx_description
1 polymer ?
#
loop_
_entity_poly.entity_id
_entity_poly.type
_entity_poly.pdbx_seq_one_letter_code
_entity_poly.pdbx_strand_id
1 'polypeptide(L)' 'MYESGYASTQDIDAGMTLGCGIPHGPFEEIERVGIEQVKNNLRILADRTGNSEFLPR' A
#
# COMPACT_ATOMS: atom_id res chain seq x y z
N MET A 1 -8.17 7.63 -1.36
CA MET A 1 -8.57 7.17 -2.72
C MET A 1 -9.64 6.10 -2.62
N TYR A 2 -9.34 4.94 -2.03
CA TYR A 2 -10.36 3.91 -1.78
C TYR A 2 -11.36 4.32 -0.69
N GLU A 3 -10.89 4.64 0.53
CA GLU A 3 -11.77 5.00 1.66
C GLU A 3 -12.66 6.21 1.40
N SER A 4 -12.19 7.15 0.58
CA SER A 4 -12.96 8.34 0.17
C SER A 4 -13.98 8.04 -0.95
N GLY A 5 -14.08 6.79 -1.40
CA GLY A 5 -14.97 6.37 -2.49
C GLY A 5 -14.59 6.90 -3.88
N TYR A 6 -13.37 7.40 -4.07
CA TYR A 6 -12.96 8.02 -5.32
C TYR A 6 -12.70 6.98 -6.44
N ALA A 7 -12.20 5.81 -6.08
CA ALA A 7 -11.92 4.71 -6.99
C ALA A 7 -12.05 3.36 -6.27
N SER A 8 -12.43 2.32 -7.01
CA SER A 8 -12.41 0.95 -6.51
C SER A 8 -10.97 0.45 -6.32
N THR A 9 -10.76 -0.62 -5.55
CA THR A 9 -9.44 -1.25 -5.43
C THR A 9 -8.92 -1.73 -6.79
N GLN A 10 -9.81 -2.26 -7.63
CA GLN A 10 -9.51 -2.75 -8.99
C GLN A 10 -9.04 -1.61 -9.91
N ASP A 11 -9.71 -0.45 -9.87
CA ASP A 11 -9.33 0.72 -10.65
C ASP A 11 -7.98 1.29 -10.20
N ILE A 12 -7.73 1.29 -8.88
CA ILE A 12 -6.45 1.75 -8.32
C ILE A 12 -5.32 0.83 -8.78
N ASP A 13 -5.50 -0.49 -8.66
CA ASP A 13 -4.49 -1.46 -9.08
C ASP A 13 -4.22 -1.38 -10.59
N ALA A 14 -5.28 -1.33 -11.41
CA ALA A 14 -5.15 -1.16 -12.84
C ALA A 14 -4.44 0.16 -13.21
N GLY A 15 -4.78 1.25 -12.54
CA GLY A 15 -4.14 2.56 -12.75
C GLY A 15 -2.64 2.54 -12.44
N MET A 16 -2.23 1.84 -11.39
CA MET A 16 -0.82 1.70 -11.04
C MET A 16 -0.08 0.74 -11.98
N THR A 17 -0.67 -0.39 -12.34
CA THR A 17 -0.07 -1.36 -13.27
C THR A 17 0.11 -0.75 -14.66
N LEU A 18 -0.94 -0.14 -15.21
CA LEU A 18 -0.91 0.43 -16.56
C LEU A 18 -0.19 1.78 -16.61
N GLY A 19 -0.35 2.61 -15.57
CA GLY A 19 0.22 3.96 -15.53
C GLY A 19 1.67 4.00 -15.07
N CYS A 20 2.04 3.23 -14.04
CA CYS A 20 3.39 3.21 -13.48
C CYS A 20 4.23 2.02 -14.00
N GLY A 21 3.64 1.07 -14.72
CA GLY A 21 4.35 -0.08 -15.28
C GLY A 21 4.81 -1.11 -14.24
N ILE A 22 4.23 -1.10 -13.04
CA ILE A 22 4.51 -2.10 -12.01
C ILE A 22 3.68 -3.37 -12.23
N PRO A 23 4.18 -4.57 -11.90
CA PRO A 23 3.52 -5.82 -12.27
C PRO A 23 2.20 -6.08 -11.52
N HIS A 24 2.07 -5.60 -10.28
CA HIS A 24 0.87 -5.72 -9.46
C HIS A 24 0.56 -4.37 -8.82
N GLY A 25 -0.72 -4.07 -8.69
CA GLY A 25 -1.18 -2.87 -8.01
C GLY A 25 -1.04 -2.97 -6.49
N PRO A 26 -1.11 -1.85 -5.76
CA PRO A 26 -0.88 -1.82 -4.33
C PRO A 26 -1.79 -2.74 -3.50
N PHE A 27 -3.05 -2.96 -3.88
CA PHE A 27 -3.95 -3.84 -3.12
C PHE A 27 -3.61 -5.31 -3.33
N GLU A 28 -3.44 -5.76 -4.58
CA GLU A 28 -2.95 -7.11 -4.91
C GLU A 28 -1.60 -7.41 -4.23
N GLU A 29 -0.73 -6.42 -4.18
CA GLU A 29 0.60 -6.47 -3.59
C GLU A 29 0.52 -6.62 -2.05
N ILE A 30 -0.42 -5.92 -1.40
CA ILE A 30 -0.73 -6.11 0.04
C ILE A 30 -1.33 -7.49 0.31
N GLU A 31 -2.22 -8.00 -0.54
CA GLU A 31 -2.81 -9.35 -0.38
C GLU A 31 -1.74 -10.44 -0.44
N ARG A 32 -0.78 -10.29 -1.37
CA ARG A 32 0.32 -11.26 -1.54
C ARG A 32 1.28 -11.29 -0.36
N VAL A 33 1.61 -10.12 0.18
CA VAL A 33 2.51 -9.99 1.35
C VAL A 33 1.78 -10.29 2.66
N GLY A 34 0.50 -9.94 2.74
CA GLY A 34 -0.31 -9.98 3.96
C GLY A 34 -0.28 -8.65 4.72
N ILE A 35 -1.46 -8.16 5.07
CA ILE A 35 -1.65 -6.84 5.70
C ILE A 35 -0.86 -6.68 7.01
N GLU A 36 -0.78 -7.71 7.84
CA GLU A 36 -0.06 -7.65 9.12
C GLU A 36 1.46 -7.54 8.90
N GLN A 37 2.01 -8.21 7.87
CA GLN A 37 3.41 -8.08 7.53
C GLN A 37 3.72 -6.68 7.00
N VAL A 38 2.84 -6.12 6.16
CA VAL A 38 2.96 -4.72 5.67
C VAL A 38 2.97 -3.74 6.84
N LYS A 39 2.02 -3.86 7.77
CA LYS A 39 1.95 -3.02 8.98
C LYS A 39 3.21 -3.14 9.83
N ASN A 40 3.71 -4.36 10.05
CA ASN A 40 4.93 -4.58 10.82
C ASN A 40 6.15 -3.92 10.15
N ASN A 41 6.31 -4.07 8.85
CA ASN A 41 7.40 -3.45 8.09
C ASN A 41 7.36 -1.92 8.16
N LEU A 42 6.16 -1.34 8.11
CA LEU A 42 5.94 0.09 8.27
C LEU A 42 6.34 0.60 9.67
N ARG A 43 6.04 -0.15 10.73
CA ARG A 43 6.53 0.16 12.09
C ARG A 43 8.05 0.11 12.18
N ILE A 44 8.67 -0.94 11.62
CA ILE A 44 10.14 -1.06 11.55
C ILE A 44 10.74 0.13 10.80
N LEU A 45 10.11 0.58 9.72
CA LEU A 45 10.56 1.74 8.96
C LEU A 45 10.45 3.04 9.77
N ALA A 46 9.35 3.23 10.52
CA ALA A 46 9.18 4.36 11.43
C ALA A 46 10.31 4.39 12.48
N ASP A 47 10.61 3.25 13.11
CA ASP A 47 11.66 3.15 14.13
C ASP A 47 13.05 3.43 13.54
N ARG A 48 13.33 2.92 12.33
CA ARG A 48 14.62 3.12 11.64
C ARG A 48 14.87 4.54 11.18
N THR A 49 13.81 5.26 10.82
CA THR A 49 13.91 6.62 10.25
C THR A 49 13.60 7.71 11.26
N GLY A 50 12.99 7.38 12.40
CA GLY A 50 12.45 8.35 13.34
C GLY A 50 11.21 9.09 12.82
N ASN A 51 10.65 8.68 11.67
CA ASN A 51 9.52 9.35 11.05
C ASN A 51 8.20 8.64 11.37
N SER A 52 7.35 9.30 12.16
CA SER A 52 6.04 8.78 12.58
C SER A 52 5.01 8.69 11.45
N GLU A 53 5.23 9.32 10.30
CA GLU A 53 4.33 9.21 9.12
C GLU A 53 4.25 7.77 8.60
N PHE A 54 5.26 6.93 8.89
CA PHE A 54 5.23 5.52 8.52
C PHE A 54 4.43 4.65 9.49
N LEU A 55 3.88 5.18 10.59
CA LEU A 55 3.05 4.38 11.48
C LEU A 55 1.70 4.03 10.81
N PRO A 56 1.32 2.74 10.75
CA PRO A 56 0.01 2.35 10.21
C PRO A 56 -1.13 2.97 11.02
N ARG A 57 -2.20 3.40 10.34
CA ARG A 57 -3.42 3.96 10.93
C ARG A 57 -4.59 2.99 10.84
#